data_AF-A0A7Y7AZB8-F1
#
_entry.id   AF-A0A7Y7AZB8-F1
#
_cell.length_a   1.000
_cell.length_b   1.000
_cell.length_c   1.000
_cell.angle_alpha   90.00
_cell.angle_beta   90.00
_cell.angle_gamma   90.00
#
_symmetry.space_group_name_H-M   'P 1'
#
loop_
_entity.id
_entity.type
_entity.pdbx_description
1 polymer ?
#
loop_
_entity_poly.entity_id
_entity_poly.type
_entity_poly.pdbx_seq_one_letter_code
_entity_poly.pdbx_strand_id
1 'polypeptide(L)' 'MPHTPEPTPEAVRRAPRCAGCAWIKDEHAKATAAGDRVAAEKWVVLMGRHQRADHG' A
#
# COMPACT_ATOMS: atom_id res chain seq x y z
N MET A 1 1.62 -1.74 -32.48
CA MET A 1 0.88 -1.82 -31.20
C MET A 1 1.86 -1.51 -30.08
N PRO A 2 1.54 -0.69 -29.07
CA PRO A 2 2.44 -0.49 -27.95
C PRO A 2 2.59 -1.80 -27.17
N HIS A 3 3.82 -2.30 -27.04
CA HIS A 3 4.12 -3.43 -26.17
C HIS A 3 3.97 -2.95 -24.72
N THR A 4 2.92 -3.38 -24.03
CA THR A 4 2.89 -3.31 -22.57
C THR A 4 3.95 -4.28 -22.07
N PRO A 5 5.04 -3.82 -21.42
CA PRO A 5 6.06 -4.72 -20.93
C PRO A 5 5.44 -5.67 -19.90
N GLU A 6 5.68 -6.97 -20.06
CA GLU A 6 5.25 -7.97 -19.09
C GLU A 6 5.91 -7.69 -17.73
N PRO A 7 5.17 -7.82 -16.61
CA PRO A 7 5.73 -7.59 -15.30
C PRO A 7 6.85 -8.60 -15.04
N THR A 8 8.02 -8.10 -14.61
CA THR A 8 9.15 -8.98 -14.28
C THR A 8 8.77 -9.90 -13.11
N PRO A 9 9.36 -11.11 -13.02
CA PRO A 9 9.12 -12.01 -11.89
C PRO A 9 9.42 -11.36 -10.53
N GLU A 10 10.37 -10.41 -10.47
CA GLU A 10 10.65 -9.63 -9.26
C GLU A 10 9.52 -8.64 -8.94
N ALA A 11 8.91 -8.00 -9.94
CA ALA A 11 7.74 -7.15 -9.74
C ALA A 11 6.54 -7.97 -9.25
N VAL A 12 6.36 -9.18 -9.77
CA VAL A 12 5.33 -10.12 -9.29
C VAL A 12 5.61 -10.56 -7.85
N ARG A 13 6.87 -10.90 -7.50
CA ARG A 13 7.24 -11.25 -6.11
C ARG A 13 7.11 -10.09 -5.13
N ARG A 14 7.32 -8.85 -5.60
CA ARG A 14 7.17 -7.62 -4.80
C ARG A 14 5.73 -7.14 -4.70
N ALA A 15 4.80 -7.73 -5.44
CA ALA A 15 3.40 -7.36 -5.32
C ALA A 15 2.92 -7.59 -3.88
N PRO A 16 2.36 -6.57 -3.21
CA PRO A 16 1.84 -6.73 -1.86
C PRO A 16 0.76 -7.80 -1.85
N ARG A 17 0.91 -8.81 -0.98
CA ARG A 17 0.04 -9.99 -0.90
C ARG A 17 -1.43 -9.68 -0.60
N CYS A 18 -1.72 -8.47 -0.12
CA CYS A 18 -3.07 -7.98 0.11
C CYS A 18 -3.21 -6.57 -0.46
N ALA A 19 -4.21 -6.37 -1.33
CA ALA A 19 -4.50 -5.07 -1.92
C ALA A 19 -4.84 -3.99 -0.87
N GLY A 20 -5.50 -4.38 0.23
CA GLY A 20 -5.79 -3.48 1.35
C GLY A 20 -4.53 -2.99 2.05
N CYS A 21 -3.62 -3.91 2.41
CA CYS A 21 -2.31 -3.55 2.95
C CYS A 21 -1.50 -2.64 2.02
N ALA A 22 -1.58 -2.90 0.70
CA ALA A 22 -0.89 -2.11 -0.31
C ALA A 22 -1.37 -0.65 -0.31
N TRP A 23 -2.68 -0.48 -0.36
CA TRP A 23 -3.32 0.83 -0.41
C TRP A 23 -3.03 1.66 0.84
N ILE A 24 -3.12 1.08 2.04
CA ILE A 24 -2.84 1.80 3.29
C ILE A 24 -1.38 2.28 3.35
N LYS A 25 -0.43 1.47 2.85
CA LYS A 25 0.99 1.85 2.79
C LYS A 25 1.25 2.96 1.76
N ASP A 26 0.56 2.90 0.62
CA ASP A 26 0.64 3.91 -0.43
C ASP A 26 0.11 5.27 0.05
N GLU A 27 -1.05 5.29 0.71
CA GLU A 27 -1.61 6.52 1.29
C GLU A 27 -0.70 7.12 2.37
N HIS A 28 -0.09 6.29 3.21
CA HIS A 28 0.93 6.74 4.16
C HIS A 28 2.15 7.35 3.46
N ALA A 29 2.65 6.72 2.40
CA ALA A 29 3.78 7.22 1.64
C ALA A 29 3.48 8.58 0.98
N LYS A 30 2.29 8.73 0.37
CA LYS A 30 1.82 10.01 -0.19
C LYS A 30 1.70 11.10 0.87
N ALA A 31 1.08 10.79 2.01
CA ALA A 31 0.93 11.74 3.11
C ALA A 31 2.29 12.21 3.65
N THR A 32 3.25 11.27 3.79
CA THR A 32 4.61 11.59 4.23
C THR A 32 5.34 12.47 3.21
N ALA A 33 5.23 12.15 1.92
CA ALA A 33 5.83 12.94 0.84
C ALA A 33 5.23 14.35 0.74
N ALA A 34 3.93 14.50 1.04
CA ALA A 34 3.24 15.79 1.09
C ALA A 34 3.51 16.58 2.37
N GLY A 35 4.19 16.00 3.37
CA GLY A 35 4.38 16.61 4.69
C GLY A 35 3.13 16.68 5.55
N ASP A 36 2.06 15.94 5.19
CA ASP A 36 0.82 15.87 5.97
C ASP A 36 0.99 14.89 7.12
N ARG A 37 1.46 15.42 8.25
CA ARG A 37 1.68 14.65 9.48
C ARG A 37 0.40 14.02 10.02
N VAL A 38 -0.74 14.68 9.89
CA VAL A 38 -2.03 14.18 10.43
C VAL A 38 -2.51 12.99 9.61
N ALA A 39 -2.41 13.07 8.28
CA ALA A 39 -2.73 11.94 7.40
C ALA A 39 -1.72 10.80 7.59
N ALA A 40 -0.43 11.12 7.75
CA ALA A 40 0.59 10.12 8.02
C ALA A 40 0.26 9.37 9.33
N GLU A 41 0.05 10.04 10.47
CA GLU A 41 -0.23 9.40 11.77
C GLU A 41 -1.45 8.47 11.77
N LYS A 42 -2.47 8.75 10.93
CA LYS A 42 -3.68 7.91 10.81
C LYS A 42 -3.41 6.51 10.25
N TRP A 43 -2.27 6.28 9.60
CA TRP A 43 -1.97 5.01 8.94
C TRP A 43 -1.99 3.81 9.88
N VAL A 44 -1.51 3.98 11.13
CA VAL A 44 -1.45 2.90 12.13
C VAL A 44 -2.86 2.40 12.48
N VAL A 45 -3.81 3.33 12.62
CA VAL A 45 -5.21 3.01 12.93
C VAL A 45 -5.86 2.27 11.75
N LEU A 46 -5.63 2.75 10.52
CA LEU A 46 -6.13 2.11 9.30
C LEU A 46 -5.55 0.69 9.14
N MET A 47 -4.25 0.53 9.30
CA MET A 47 -3.57 -0.77 9.20
C MET A 47 -4.06 -1.73 10.28
N GLY A 48 -4.15 -1.27 11.53
CA GLY A 48 -4.64 -2.09 12.64
C GLY A 48 -6.09 -2.54 12.46
N ARG A 49 -6.96 -1.69 11.90
CA ARG A 49 -8.35 -2.07 11.58
C ARG A 49 -8.40 -3.12 10.47
N HIS A 50 -7.65 -2.91 9.39
CA HIS A 50 -7.59 -3.85 8.26
C HIS A 50 -7.04 -5.22 8.69
N GLN A 51 -5.95 -5.21 9.47
CA GLN A 51 -5.35 -6.44 10.00
C GLN A 51 -6.37 -7.29 10.76
N ARG A 52 -7.19 -6.67 11.62
CA ARG A 52 -8.23 -7.39 12.38
C ARG A 52 -9.42 -7.83 11.54
N ALA A 53 -9.78 -7.07 10.51
CA ALA A 53 -10.95 -7.37 9.69
C ALA A 53 -10.66 -8.46 8.65
N ASP A 54 -9.47 -8.46 8.07
CA ASP A 54 -9.15 -9.24 6.86
C ASP A 54 -8.04 -10.29 7.07
N HIS A 55 -7.32 -10.24 8.20
CA HIS A 55 -6.19 -11.17 8.51
C HIS A 55 -6.25 -11.75 9.94
N GLY A 56 -7.33 -11.48 10.68
CA GLY A 56 -7.55 -11.91 12.07
C GLY A 56 -8.29 -13.23 12.19
#